data_AF-A0A350R3K6-F1
#
_entry.id   AF-A0A350R3K6-F1
#
_cell.length_a   1.000
_cell.length_b   1.000
_cell.length_c   1.000
_cell.angle_alpha   90.00
_cell.angle_beta   90.00
_cell.angle_gamma   90.00
#
_symmetry.space_group_name_H-M   'P 1'
#
loop_
_entity.id
_entity.type
_entity.pdbx_description
1 polymer ?
#
loop_
_entity_poly.entity_id
_entity_poly.type
_entity_poly.pdbx_seq_one_letter_code
_entity_poly.pdbx_strand_id
1 'polypeptide(L)'
;MKVYFDLMFVYYIMTSICSLVFVKNILVCSMERRKIIGISFINSFSIIIVYITNQIFGYFLTLTYFFVTLLIFFRKKALHYYPLFILFYAFLNVLNLLCYQEFLTIRNGIVVIKDPIGAFSYLTFPIMFISIILVSKAVDSLYRLRNYKTIILLGSSTNKKVITAYFDSGNTLRYRNCPVIFLRDGIYNFSAEEKVEGEIITILKKQYGVKSLYKTLVKTKVSADSYFVYVAVKDDYRKYNGCDALLNLYLGG
;
A
#
# COMPACT_ATOMS: atom_id res chain seq x y z
N MET A 1 11.42 -33.79 -20.00
CA MET A 1 10.20 -33.22 -19.38
C MET A 1 9.57 -32.26 -20.38
N LYS A 2 8.31 -32.50 -20.79
CA LYS A 2 7.57 -31.52 -21.60
C LYS A 2 7.21 -30.35 -20.70
N VAL A 3 7.60 -29.14 -21.10
CA VAL A 3 7.26 -27.90 -20.40
C VAL A 3 6.18 -27.23 -21.23
N TYR A 4 5.02 -27.02 -20.63
CA TYR A 4 3.94 -26.29 -21.27
C TYR A 4 4.22 -24.79 -21.17
N PHE A 5 5.05 -24.29 -22.08
CA PHE A 5 5.61 -22.94 -22.03
C PHE A 5 4.54 -21.86 -21.93
N ASP A 6 3.48 -22.00 -22.73
CA ASP A 6 2.37 -21.05 -22.83
C ASP A 6 1.61 -20.96 -21.50
N LEU A 7 1.32 -22.12 -20.90
CA LEU A 7 0.71 -22.22 -19.57
C LEU A 7 1.61 -21.61 -18.51
N MET A 8 2.89 -21.95 -18.54
CA MET A 8 3.86 -21.44 -17.57
C MET A 8 4.06 -19.93 -17.66
N PHE A 9 4.00 -19.34 -18.85
CA PHE A 9 4.06 -17.89 -19.02
C PHE A 9 2.88 -17.21 -18.33
N VAL A 10 1.66 -17.73 -18.55
CA VAL A 10 0.43 -17.24 -17.90
C VAL A 10 0.49 -17.43 -16.39
N TYR A 11 0.94 -18.60 -15.93
CA TYR A 11 1.11 -18.92 -14.51
C TYR A 11 1.97 -17.87 -13.79
N TYR A 12 3.11 -17.49 -14.39
CA TYR A 12 4.01 -16.52 -13.77
C TYR A 12 3.48 -15.09 -13.79
N ILE A 13 2.78 -14.70 -14.85
CA ILE A 13 2.07 -13.42 -14.87
C ILE A 13 1.05 -13.38 -13.73
N MET A 14 0.20 -14.41 -13.59
CA MET A 14 -0.83 -14.46 -12.54
C MET A 14 -0.22 -14.44 -11.13
N THR A 15 0.83 -15.21 -10.90
CA THR A 15 1.55 -15.24 -9.62
C THR A 15 2.12 -13.88 -9.27
N SER A 16 2.72 -13.19 -10.25
CA SER A 16 3.29 -11.85 -10.05
C SER A 16 2.21 -10.80 -9.80
N ILE A 17 1.12 -10.80 -10.56
CA ILE A 17 -0.01 -9.87 -10.34
C ILE A 17 -0.59 -10.07 -8.94
N CYS A 18 -0.87 -11.32 -8.55
CA CYS A 18 -1.45 -11.61 -7.23
C CYS A 18 -0.53 -11.10 -6.11
N SER A 19 0.78 -11.31 -6.23
CA SER A 19 1.78 -10.83 -5.26
C SER A 19 1.88 -9.31 -5.20
N LEU A 20 1.83 -8.62 -6.34
CA LEU A 20 1.82 -7.15 -6.38
C LEU A 20 0.53 -6.56 -5.82
N VAL A 21 -0.61 -7.23 -6.01
CA VAL A 21 -1.88 -6.81 -5.43
C VAL A 21 -1.87 -6.98 -3.91
N PHE A 22 -1.30 -8.07 -3.40
CA PHE A 22 -1.07 -8.25 -1.96
C PHE A 22 -0.24 -7.10 -1.37
N VAL A 23 0.93 -6.82 -1.95
CA VAL A 23 1.82 -5.73 -1.54
C VAL A 23 1.09 -4.39 -1.57
N LYS A 24 0.33 -4.12 -2.64
CA LYS A 24 -0.47 -2.91 -2.79
C LYS A 24 -1.50 -2.74 -1.67
N ASN A 25 -2.21 -3.81 -1.31
CA ASN A 25 -3.25 -3.78 -0.29
C ASN A 25 -2.68 -3.62 1.13
N ILE A 26 -1.56 -4.27 1.46
CA ILE A 26 -0.95 -4.14 2.79
C ILE A 26 -0.34 -2.76 3.00
N LEU A 27 0.35 -2.23 2.00
CA LEU A 27 1.20 -1.05 2.20
C LEU A 27 0.51 0.26 1.79
N VAL A 28 -0.79 0.21 1.46
CA VAL A 28 -1.62 1.34 0.98
C VAL A 28 -0.87 2.17 -0.08
N CYS A 29 -0.07 1.49 -0.91
CA CYS A 29 0.80 2.14 -1.88
C CYS A 29 0.05 2.35 -3.18
N SER A 30 0.09 3.56 -3.74
CA SER A 30 -0.51 3.86 -5.04
C SER A 30 0.36 3.35 -6.20
N MET A 31 0.43 2.04 -6.38
CA MET A 31 0.98 1.46 -7.61
C MET A 31 -0.04 1.58 -8.75
N GLU A 32 0.38 2.24 -9.83
CA GLU A 32 -0.36 2.33 -11.09
C GLU A 32 -0.54 0.95 -11.73
N ARG A 33 -1.72 0.69 -12.32
CA ARG A 33 -2.04 -0.59 -12.97
C ARG A 33 -1.05 -0.94 -14.09
N ARG A 34 -0.58 0.04 -14.86
CA ARG A 34 0.40 -0.16 -15.95
C ARG A 34 1.72 -0.72 -15.42
N LYS A 35 2.19 -0.24 -14.27
CA LYS A 35 3.43 -0.72 -13.63
C LYS A 35 3.27 -2.16 -13.16
N ILE A 36 2.11 -2.52 -12.58
CA ILE A 36 1.84 -3.90 -12.16
C ILE A 36 1.92 -4.86 -13.34
N ILE A 37 1.27 -4.52 -14.46
CA ILE A 37 1.29 -5.35 -15.68
C ILE A 37 2.72 -5.47 -16.22
N GLY A 38 3.45 -4.36 -16.33
CA GLY A 38 4.82 -4.36 -16.83
C GLY A 38 5.78 -5.20 -15.98
N ILE A 39 5.72 -5.08 -14.65
CA ILE A 39 6.51 -5.90 -13.73
C ILE A 39 6.16 -7.38 -13.90
N SER A 40 4.87 -7.70 -13.99
CA SER A 40 4.40 -9.08 -14.09
C SER A 40 4.84 -9.76 -15.40
N PHE A 41 4.81 -9.02 -16.51
CA PHE A 41 5.29 -9.50 -17.80
C PHE A 41 6.81 -9.70 -17.83
N ILE A 42 7.58 -8.83 -17.17
CA ILE A 42 9.03 -9.03 -17.10
C ILE A 42 9.37 -10.24 -16.21
N ASN A 43 8.64 -10.43 -15.11
CA ASN A 43 8.78 -11.56 -14.19
C ASN A 43 8.51 -12.94 -14.83
N SER A 44 7.68 -13.00 -15.87
CA SER A 44 7.38 -14.27 -16.54
C SER A 44 8.53 -14.82 -17.38
N PHE A 45 9.50 -13.99 -17.77
CA PHE A 45 10.71 -14.45 -18.46
C PHE A 45 11.64 -15.32 -17.61
N SER A 46 11.40 -15.40 -16.29
CA SER A 46 12.09 -16.37 -15.41
C SER A 46 12.01 -17.80 -15.94
N ILE A 47 10.92 -18.16 -16.64
CA ILE A 47 10.73 -19.48 -17.26
C ILE A 47 11.88 -19.91 -18.18
N ILE A 48 12.60 -18.98 -18.80
CA ILE A 48 13.73 -19.30 -19.70
C ILE A 48 14.81 -20.11 -18.95
N ILE A 49 14.97 -19.89 -17.64
CA ILE A 49 15.98 -20.57 -16.81
C ILE A 49 15.69 -22.07 -16.69
N VAL A 50 14.46 -22.51 -16.94
CA VAL A 50 14.08 -23.93 -16.96
C VAL A 50 14.84 -24.71 -18.05
N TYR A 51 15.25 -24.06 -19.14
CA TYR A 51 15.95 -24.73 -20.24
C TYR A 51 17.43 -24.98 -19.97
N ILE A 52 17.98 -24.42 -18.90
CA ILE A 52 19.37 -24.64 -18.49
C ILE A 52 19.53 -26.08 -18.00
N THR A 53 20.45 -26.82 -18.61
CA THR A 53 20.73 -28.24 -18.27
C THR A 53 21.57 -28.39 -17.02
N ASN A 54 22.50 -27.48 -16.77
CA ASN A 54 23.31 -27.48 -15.56
C ASN A 54 22.51 -26.90 -14.37
N GLN A 55 22.18 -27.73 -13.39
CA GLN A 55 21.34 -27.33 -12.24
C GLN A 55 21.98 -26.25 -11.37
N ILE A 56 23.29 -26.36 -11.08
CA ILE A 56 24.00 -25.37 -10.25
C ILE A 56 23.96 -24.01 -10.93
N PHE A 57 24.24 -23.98 -12.23
CA PHE A 57 24.16 -22.77 -13.03
C PHE A 57 22.72 -22.23 -13.12
N GLY A 58 21.73 -23.11 -13.22
CA GLY A 58 20.31 -22.75 -13.20
C GLY A 58 19.88 -22.06 -11.89
N TYR A 59 20.31 -22.57 -10.73
CA TYR A 59 20.04 -21.92 -9.45
C TYR A 59 20.72 -20.55 -9.35
N PHE A 60 21.98 -20.44 -9.78
CA PHE A 60 22.69 -19.17 -9.83
C PHE A 60 21.98 -18.13 -10.71
N LEU A 61 21.50 -18.54 -11.89
CA LEU A 61 20.74 -17.67 -12.79
C LEU A 61 19.40 -17.23 -12.18
N THR A 62 18.70 -18.12 -11.47
CA THR A 62 17.45 -17.78 -10.78
C THR A 62 17.67 -16.72 -9.71
N LEU A 63 18.74 -16.85 -8.91
CA LEU A 63 19.07 -15.86 -7.89
C LEU A 63 19.48 -14.51 -8.53
N THR A 64 20.28 -14.56 -9.58
CA THR A 64 20.69 -13.37 -10.35
C THR A 64 19.48 -12.66 -10.96
N TYR A 65 18.52 -13.43 -11.49
CA TYR A 65 17.31 -12.90 -12.08
C TYR A 65 16.47 -12.08 -11.08
N PHE A 66 16.24 -12.63 -9.88
CA PHE A 66 15.54 -11.90 -8.82
C PHE A 66 16.32 -10.66 -8.39
N PHE A 67 17.65 -10.75 -8.27
CA PHE A 67 18.48 -9.58 -7.97
C PHE A 67 18.38 -8.47 -9.04
N VAL A 68 18.36 -8.83 -10.33
CA VAL A 68 18.19 -7.85 -11.41
C VAL A 68 16.80 -7.22 -11.40
N THR A 69 15.75 -8.00 -11.13
CA THR A 69 14.38 -7.45 -11.01
C THR A 69 14.26 -6.47 -9.84
N LEU A 70 14.96 -6.70 -8.72
CA LEU A 70 15.07 -5.72 -7.64
C LEU A 70 15.61 -4.37 -8.15
N LEU A 71 16.72 -4.40 -8.90
CA LEU A 71 17.39 -3.19 -9.39
C LEU A 71 16.55 -2.42 -10.42
N ILE A 72 15.87 -3.14 -11.33
CA ILE A 72 15.09 -2.53 -12.41
C ILE A 72 13.85 -1.81 -11.87
N PHE A 73 13.15 -2.42 -10.91
CA PHE A 73 11.79 -1.97 -10.57
C PHE A 73 11.69 -1.07 -9.35
N PHE A 74 12.65 -1.14 -8.42
CA PHE A 74 12.52 -0.44 -7.15
C PHE A 74 13.57 0.66 -7.01
N ARG A 75 13.25 1.86 -7.52
CA ARG A 75 13.94 3.10 -7.14
C ARG A 75 13.89 3.28 -5.61
N LYS A 76 14.95 3.84 -5.00
CA LYS A 76 15.28 3.96 -3.56
C LYS A 76 14.14 4.11 -2.52
N LYS A 77 12.94 4.56 -2.89
CA LYS A 77 11.77 4.75 -1.99
C LYS A 77 10.83 3.55 -1.88
N ALA A 78 11.10 2.43 -2.56
CA ALA A 78 10.18 1.29 -2.61
C ALA A 78 10.88 -0.07 -2.35
N LEU A 79 12.17 -0.06 -2.00
CA LEU A 79 12.99 -1.25 -1.77
C LEU A 79 12.46 -2.12 -0.62
N HIS A 80 11.85 -1.51 0.41
CA HIS A 80 11.28 -2.20 1.56
C HIS A 80 10.05 -3.05 1.22
N TYR A 81 9.45 -2.88 0.04
CA TYR A 81 8.32 -3.68 -0.42
C TYR A 81 8.73 -4.97 -1.13
N TYR A 82 9.96 -5.02 -1.63
CA TYR A 82 10.45 -6.14 -2.44
C TYR A 82 10.58 -7.46 -1.66
N PRO A 83 11.06 -7.49 -0.39
CA PRO A 83 11.03 -8.70 0.41
C PRO A 83 9.63 -9.26 0.61
N LEU A 84 8.63 -8.39 0.85
CA LEU A 84 7.23 -8.79 1.00
C LEU A 84 6.68 -9.40 -0.29
N PHE A 85 7.02 -8.80 -1.44
CA PHE A 85 6.70 -9.33 -2.76
C PHE A 85 7.28 -10.74 -2.96
N ILE A 86 8.60 -10.93 -2.72
CA ILE A 86 9.24 -12.25 -2.90
C ILE A 86 8.63 -13.29 -1.96
N LEU A 87 8.45 -12.94 -0.68
CA LEU A 87 7.90 -13.88 0.31
C LEU A 87 6.51 -14.38 -0.11
N PHE A 88 5.64 -13.48 -0.54
CA PHE A 88 4.30 -13.86 -0.99
C PHE A 88 4.32 -14.60 -2.33
N TYR A 89 5.20 -14.20 -3.25
CA TYR A 89 5.41 -14.90 -4.52
C TYR A 89 5.90 -16.33 -4.31
N ALA A 90 6.84 -16.54 -3.40
CA ALA A 90 7.33 -17.87 -3.02
C ALA A 90 6.24 -18.68 -2.31
N PHE A 91 5.49 -18.06 -1.39
CA PHE A 91 4.35 -18.67 -0.72
C PHE A 91 3.31 -19.20 -1.72
N LEU A 92 2.92 -18.40 -2.71
CA LEU A 92 1.97 -18.84 -3.75
C LEU A 92 2.49 -20.02 -4.55
N ASN A 93 3.79 -20.04 -4.88
CA ASN A 93 4.40 -21.15 -5.59
C ASN A 93 4.43 -22.44 -4.75
N VAL A 94 4.79 -22.33 -3.48
CA VAL A 94 4.77 -23.47 -2.54
C VAL A 94 3.34 -23.97 -2.34
N LEU A 95 2.37 -23.08 -2.16
CA LEU A 95 0.96 -23.43 -2.02
C LEU A 95 0.45 -24.19 -3.25
N ASN A 96 0.72 -23.68 -4.46
CA ASN A 96 0.35 -24.37 -5.68
C ASN A 96 1.03 -25.74 -5.78
N LEU A 97 2.33 -25.84 -5.47
CA LEU A 97 3.04 -27.11 -5.48
C LEU A 97 2.41 -28.12 -4.51
N LEU A 98 2.01 -27.69 -3.31
CA LEU A 98 1.34 -28.55 -2.33
C LEU A 98 -0.03 -29.03 -2.81
N CYS A 99 -0.83 -28.15 -3.41
CA CYS A 99 -2.17 -28.49 -3.90
C CYS A 99 -2.16 -29.32 -5.20
N TYR A 100 -1.12 -29.19 -6.04
CA TYR A 100 -1.06 -29.77 -7.38
C TYR A 100 0.25 -30.51 -7.65
N GLN A 101 0.85 -31.14 -6.63
CA GLN A 101 2.13 -31.85 -6.70
C GLN A 101 2.20 -32.92 -7.81
N GLU A 102 1.05 -33.50 -8.18
CA GLU A 102 0.95 -34.49 -9.25
C GLU A 102 1.16 -33.89 -10.63
N PHE A 103 0.97 -32.57 -10.80
CA PHE A 103 1.00 -31.87 -12.10
C PHE A 103 2.04 -30.74 -12.16
N LEU A 104 2.56 -30.34 -11.00
CA LEU A 104 3.62 -29.35 -10.84
C LEU A 104 4.91 -30.02 -10.38
N THR A 105 6.05 -29.42 -10.73
CA THR A 105 7.37 -29.84 -10.26
C THR A 105 8.28 -28.63 -10.15
N ILE A 106 9.46 -28.80 -9.56
CA ILE A 106 10.49 -27.76 -9.50
C ILE A 106 11.60 -28.13 -10.47
N ARG A 107 12.03 -27.16 -11.28
CA ARG A 107 13.23 -27.25 -12.11
C ARG A 107 14.03 -25.96 -12.01
N ASN A 108 15.31 -26.08 -11.64
CA ASN A 108 16.22 -24.94 -11.46
C ASN A 108 15.68 -23.85 -10.51
N GLY A 109 14.88 -24.22 -9.50
CA GLY A 109 14.30 -23.29 -8.53
C GLY A 109 13.01 -22.61 -8.99
N ILE A 110 12.47 -23.04 -10.13
CA ILE A 110 11.28 -22.48 -10.78
C ILE A 110 10.22 -23.59 -10.84
N VAL A 111 8.98 -23.26 -10.49
CA VAL A 111 7.83 -24.17 -10.60
C VAL A 111 7.53 -24.43 -12.07
N VAL A 112 7.18 -25.65 -12.44
CA VAL A 112 6.88 -26.03 -13.82
C VAL A 112 5.67 -26.96 -13.86
N ILE A 113 4.75 -26.67 -14.78
CA ILE A 113 3.63 -27.51 -15.16
C ILE A 113 4.17 -28.60 -16.08
N LYS A 114 4.17 -29.84 -15.58
CA LYS A 114 4.62 -31.03 -16.33
C LYS A 114 3.50 -31.74 -17.09
N ASP A 115 2.24 -31.38 -16.82
CA ASP A 115 1.03 -31.97 -17.40
C ASP A 115 -0.03 -30.87 -17.65
N PRO A 116 -0.79 -30.87 -18.76
CA PRO A 116 -1.81 -29.86 -19.04
C PRO A 116 -2.87 -29.74 -17.95
N ILE A 117 -3.17 -30.83 -17.24
CA ILE A 117 -4.09 -30.86 -16.09
C ILE A 117 -3.60 -29.90 -14.99
N GLY A 118 -2.30 -29.63 -14.92
CA GLY A 118 -1.72 -28.62 -14.03
C GLY A 118 -2.26 -27.20 -14.24
N ALA A 119 -3.00 -26.92 -15.33
CA ALA A 119 -3.76 -25.68 -15.49
C ALA A 119 -4.82 -25.47 -14.37
N PHE A 120 -5.26 -26.53 -13.68
CA PHE A 120 -6.13 -26.38 -12.51
C PHE A 120 -5.48 -25.57 -11.38
N SER A 121 -4.15 -25.47 -11.33
CA SER A 121 -3.43 -24.58 -10.40
C SER A 121 -3.88 -23.12 -10.51
N TYR A 122 -4.46 -22.70 -11.64
CA TYR A 122 -4.98 -21.37 -11.80
C TYR A 122 -6.17 -21.05 -10.91
N LEU A 123 -6.90 -22.07 -10.42
CA LEU A 123 -7.99 -21.91 -9.46
C LEU A 123 -7.50 -21.34 -8.12
N THR A 124 -6.22 -21.51 -7.78
CA THR A 124 -5.63 -20.93 -6.57
C THR A 124 -5.65 -19.41 -6.62
N PHE A 125 -5.41 -18.79 -7.77
CA PHE A 125 -5.33 -17.32 -7.87
C PHE A 125 -6.62 -16.58 -7.49
N PRO A 126 -7.81 -16.89 -8.04
CA PRO A 126 -9.05 -16.21 -7.65
C PRO A 126 -9.39 -16.43 -6.17
N ILE A 127 -9.15 -17.63 -5.63
CA ILE A 127 -9.31 -17.91 -4.20
C ILE A 127 -8.41 -16.99 -3.38
N MET A 128 -7.13 -16.89 -3.74
CA MET A 128 -6.17 -16.02 -3.07
C MET A 128 -6.53 -14.54 -3.18
N PHE A 129 -7.03 -14.08 -4.34
CA PHE A 129 -7.53 -12.71 -4.51
C PHE A 129 -8.68 -12.39 -3.55
N ILE A 130 -9.68 -13.28 -3.47
CA ILE A 130 -10.83 -13.13 -2.57
C ILE A 130 -10.34 -13.12 -1.12
N SER A 131 -9.46 -14.05 -0.74
CA SER A 131 -8.87 -14.13 0.60
C SER A 131 -8.13 -12.85 0.98
N ILE A 132 -7.34 -12.27 0.08
CA ILE A 132 -6.66 -10.98 0.32
C ILE A 132 -7.70 -9.90 0.63
N ILE A 133 -8.76 -9.79 -0.17
CA ILE A 133 -9.81 -8.78 0.04
C ILE A 133 -10.54 -8.99 1.38
N LEU A 134 -10.88 -10.24 1.71
CA LEU A 134 -11.57 -10.58 2.95
C LEU A 134 -10.70 -10.29 4.16
N VAL A 135 -9.44 -10.71 4.14
CA VAL A 135 -8.47 -10.45 5.22
C VAL A 135 -8.24 -8.95 5.35
N SER A 136 -8.06 -8.20 4.26
CA SER A 136 -7.93 -6.74 4.33
C SER A 136 -9.15 -6.09 4.98
N LYS A 137 -10.37 -6.52 4.63
CA LYS A 137 -11.61 -6.03 5.27
C LYS A 137 -11.69 -6.42 6.75
N ALA A 138 -11.31 -7.65 7.10
CA ALA A 138 -11.34 -8.14 8.47
C ALA A 138 -10.34 -7.40 9.35
N VAL A 139 -9.11 -7.18 8.86
CA VAL A 139 -8.09 -6.35 9.50
C VAL A 139 -8.60 -4.92 9.69
N ASP A 140 -9.17 -4.30 8.64
CA ASP A 140 -9.76 -2.96 8.75
C ASP A 140 -10.87 -2.89 9.83
N SER A 141 -11.66 -3.95 9.98
CA SER A 141 -12.71 -4.07 11.00
C SER A 141 -12.14 -4.26 12.41
N LEU A 142 -11.14 -5.14 12.57
CA LEU A 142 -10.50 -5.45 13.86
C LEU A 142 -9.77 -4.22 14.43
N TYR A 143 -9.02 -3.50 13.58
CA TYR A 143 -8.32 -2.29 13.98
C TYR A 143 -9.22 -1.04 14.00
N ARG A 144 -10.53 -1.18 13.74
CA ARG A 144 -11.52 -0.10 13.72
C ARG A 144 -11.13 1.11 12.85
N LEU A 145 -10.20 0.95 11.91
CA LEU A 145 -9.65 2.06 11.14
C LEU A 145 -10.79 2.81 10.42
N ARG A 146 -11.75 2.09 9.85
CA ARG A 146 -12.96 2.68 9.23
C ARG A 146 -13.87 3.42 10.20
N ASN A 147 -14.01 2.98 11.44
CA ASN A 147 -14.89 3.62 12.41
C ASN A 147 -14.36 4.99 12.82
N TYR A 148 -13.05 5.18 12.75
CA TYR A 148 -12.42 6.47 12.96
C TYR A 148 -12.37 7.32 11.68
N LYS A 149 -12.65 6.78 10.48
CA LYS A 149 -12.68 7.59 9.25
C LYS A 149 -13.99 8.38 9.16
N THR A 150 -13.88 9.70 9.07
CA THR A 150 -14.98 10.61 8.80
C THR A 150 -14.68 11.51 7.61
N ILE A 151 -15.72 12.03 6.97
CA ILE A 151 -15.60 13.03 5.92
C ILE A 151 -15.80 14.39 6.56
N ILE A 152 -14.81 15.27 6.39
CA ILE A 152 -14.91 16.66 6.85
C ILE A 152 -14.82 17.61 5.66
N LEU A 153 -15.54 18.72 5.79
CA LEU A 153 -15.42 19.86 4.91
C LEU A 153 -14.47 20.85 5.58
N LEU A 154 -13.30 21.05 4.97
CA LEU A 154 -12.30 22.00 5.41
C LEU A 154 -12.36 23.22 4.50
N GLY A 155 -12.52 24.40 5.09
CA GLY A 155 -12.73 25.59 4.27
C GLY A 155 -12.29 26.89 4.91
N SER A 156 -11.77 27.76 4.04
CA SER A 156 -11.65 29.19 4.26
C SER A 156 -12.87 29.91 3.69
N SER A 157 -12.97 31.22 3.94
CA SER A 157 -14.06 32.07 3.41
C SER A 157 -14.25 31.92 1.89
N THR A 158 -13.19 31.61 1.14
CA THR A 158 -13.17 31.55 -0.33
C THR A 158 -13.02 30.16 -0.94
N ASN A 159 -12.45 29.19 -0.22
CA ASN A 159 -12.19 27.84 -0.72
C ASN A 159 -12.71 26.78 0.24
N LYS A 160 -13.31 25.71 -0.29
CA LYS A 160 -13.80 24.57 0.50
C LYS A 160 -13.34 23.27 -0.16
N LYS A 161 -12.87 22.31 0.64
CA LYS A 161 -12.47 20.99 0.16
C LYS A 161 -13.00 19.90 1.08
N VAL A 162 -13.52 18.85 0.47
CA VAL A 162 -13.94 17.63 1.16
C VAL A 162 -12.71 16.74 1.32
N ILE A 163 -12.39 16.36 2.56
CA ILE A 163 -11.25 15.50 2.88
C ILE A 163 -11.67 14.35 3.80
N THR A 164 -10.94 13.25 3.74
CA THR A 164 -11.16 12.08 4.60
C THR A 164 -10.20 12.15 5.79
N ALA A 165 -10.71 12.07 7.02
CA ALA A 165 -9.90 12.25 8.22
C ALA A 165 -10.13 11.15 9.25
N TYR A 166 -9.12 10.80 10.03
CA TYR A 166 -9.27 9.90 11.19
C TYR A 166 -9.66 10.68 12.45
N PHE A 167 -10.59 10.15 13.23
CA PHE A 167 -10.96 10.58 14.56
C PHE A 167 -9.93 9.99 15.54
N ASP A 168 -8.86 10.72 15.84
CA ASP A 168 -7.88 10.34 16.86
C ASP A 168 -8.40 10.82 18.22
N SER A 169 -9.03 9.90 18.96
CA SER A 169 -9.57 10.15 20.30
C SER A 169 -8.52 10.05 21.42
N GLY A 170 -7.24 9.80 21.08
CA GLY A 170 -6.20 9.49 22.07
C GLY A 170 -5.25 10.64 22.41
N ASN A 171 -5.11 11.63 21.53
CA ASN A 171 -4.16 12.73 21.71
C ASN A 171 -4.86 14.09 21.69
N THR A 172 -4.80 14.82 22.80
CA THR A 172 -5.38 16.16 22.97
C THR A 172 -4.36 17.25 22.68
N LEU A 173 -4.09 17.53 21.40
CA LEU A 173 -3.35 18.72 21.01
C LEU A 173 -4.30 19.89 20.76
N ARG A 174 -4.32 20.86 21.68
CA ARG A 174 -5.07 22.11 21.58
C ARG A 174 -4.13 23.30 21.61
N TYR A 175 -4.47 24.36 20.89
CA TYR A 175 -3.83 25.67 20.96
C TYR A 175 -4.89 26.75 21.11
N ARG A 176 -4.76 27.60 22.15
CA ARG A 176 -5.77 28.63 22.49
C ARG A 176 -7.20 28.05 22.52
N ASN A 177 -7.35 26.89 23.15
CA ASN A 177 -8.61 26.12 23.23
C ASN A 177 -9.21 25.64 21.90
N CYS A 178 -8.53 25.84 20.77
CA CYS A 178 -8.92 25.26 19.49
C CYS A 178 -8.14 23.97 19.22
N PRO A 179 -8.77 22.93 18.66
CA PRO A 179 -8.08 21.69 18.29
C PRO A 179 -7.11 21.94 17.13
N VAL A 180 -6.00 21.22 17.16
CA VAL A 180 -5.03 21.17 16.06
C VAL A 180 -5.30 19.90 15.25
N ILE A 181 -5.47 20.02 13.93
CA ILE A 181 -5.64 18.91 12.99
C ILE A 181 -4.34 18.77 12.21
N PHE A 182 -3.84 17.55 12.08
CA PHE A 182 -2.69 17.29 11.22
C PHE A 182 -3.18 16.98 9.80
N LEU A 183 -2.65 17.70 8.82
CA LEU A 183 -2.99 17.51 7.40
C LEU A 183 -1.73 17.19 6.61
N ARG A 184 -1.87 16.28 5.64
CA ARG A 184 -0.80 15.99 4.69
C ARG A 184 -0.53 17.19 3.77
N ASP A 185 0.75 17.47 3.55
CA ASP A 185 1.17 18.51 2.60
C ASP A 185 0.61 18.26 1.18
N GLY A 186 0.24 19.34 0.50
CA GLY A 186 -0.36 19.33 -0.84
C GLY A 186 -1.83 18.86 -0.93
N ILE A 187 -2.49 18.51 0.18
CA ILE A 187 -3.92 18.18 0.16
C ILE A 187 -4.78 19.42 -0.02
N TYR A 188 -4.42 20.53 0.60
CA TYR A 188 -5.22 21.76 0.59
C TYR A 188 -4.33 22.96 0.32
N ASN A 189 -4.82 23.89 -0.49
CA ASN A 189 -4.11 25.12 -0.83
C ASN A 189 -4.51 26.21 0.17
N PHE A 190 -3.74 26.34 1.25
CA PHE A 190 -3.94 27.41 2.23
C PHE A 190 -3.43 28.74 1.69
N SER A 191 -4.13 29.82 2.05
CA SER A 191 -3.72 31.19 1.76
C SER A 191 -2.68 31.69 2.77
N ALA A 192 -1.93 32.73 2.42
CA ALA A 192 -0.98 33.37 3.34
C ALA A 192 -1.69 34.04 4.53
N GLU A 193 -2.90 34.57 4.31
CA GLU A 193 -3.72 35.24 5.34
C GLU A 193 -4.16 34.30 6.46
N GLU A 194 -4.26 32.99 6.18
CA GLU A 194 -4.61 31.97 7.17
C GLU A 194 -3.41 31.47 7.96
N LYS A 195 -2.19 31.83 7.58
CA LYS A 195 -0.96 31.30 8.15
C LYS A 195 -0.75 31.84 9.56
N VAL A 196 -0.47 30.93 10.49
CA VAL A 196 -0.22 31.23 11.89
C VAL A 196 1.28 31.14 12.14
N GLU A 197 1.85 32.23 12.60
CA GLU A 197 3.26 32.31 12.99
C GLU A 197 3.39 32.46 14.52
N GLY A 198 4.60 32.26 15.04
CA GLY A 198 4.91 32.39 16.46
C GLY A 198 5.38 31.11 17.14
N GLU A 199 5.48 31.15 18.46
CA GLU A 199 6.16 30.13 19.26
C GLU A 199 5.59 28.71 19.07
N ILE A 200 4.27 28.58 18.87
CA ILE A 200 3.65 27.27 18.64
C ILE A 200 4.18 26.58 17.39
N ILE A 201 4.43 27.30 16.29
CA ILE A 201 4.92 26.64 15.07
C ILE A 201 6.32 26.07 15.31
N THR A 202 7.14 26.73 16.14
CA THR A 202 8.46 26.26 16.54
C THR A 202 8.36 24.98 17.38
N ILE A 203 7.43 24.95 18.35
CA ILE A 203 7.17 23.77 19.19
C ILE A 203 6.68 22.59 18.33
N LEU A 204 5.70 22.83 17.47
CA LEU A 204 5.13 21.80 16.58
C LEU A 204 6.13 21.30 15.55
N LYS A 205 7.01 22.17 15.05
CA LYS A 205 8.10 21.80 14.15
C LYS A 205 9.11 20.91 14.87
N LYS A 206 9.49 21.25 16.11
CA LYS A 206 10.46 20.48 16.91
C LYS A 206 9.91 19.12 17.35
N GLN A 207 8.67 19.06 17.83
CA GLN A 207 8.09 17.84 18.39
C GLN A 207 7.43 16.94 17.34
N TYR A 208 6.76 17.52 16.34
CA TYR A 208 5.91 16.78 15.41
C TYR A 208 6.35 16.90 13.95
N GLY A 209 7.42 17.66 13.64
CA GLY A 209 7.91 17.84 12.27
C GLY A 209 6.93 18.62 11.38
N VAL A 210 6.15 19.52 11.96
CA VAL A 210 5.19 20.38 11.24
C VAL A 210 5.94 21.45 10.44
N LYS A 211 5.52 21.66 9.18
CA LYS A 211 6.10 22.66 8.27
C LYS A 211 5.46 24.02 8.44
N SER A 212 4.14 24.04 8.46
CA SER A 212 3.31 25.24 8.51
C SER A 212 2.05 24.99 9.33
N LEU A 213 1.52 26.06 9.89
CA LEU A 213 0.30 26.07 10.70
C LEU A 213 -0.66 27.09 10.10
N TYR A 214 -1.92 26.72 9.94
CA TYR A 214 -2.97 27.59 9.42
C TYR A 214 -4.17 27.60 10.34
N LYS A 215 -5.00 28.63 10.27
CA LYS A 215 -6.30 28.68 10.95
C LYS A 215 -7.41 28.56 9.91
N THR A 216 -8.35 27.64 10.12
CA THR A 216 -9.44 27.40 9.17
C THR A 216 -10.72 26.97 9.87
N LEU A 217 -11.82 26.89 9.13
CA LEU A 217 -13.09 26.33 9.61
C LEU A 217 -13.20 24.87 9.18
N VAL A 218 -13.65 24.03 10.11
CA VAL A 218 -14.01 22.64 9.82
C VAL A 218 -15.47 22.42 10.14
N LYS A 219 -16.14 21.74 9.21
CA LYS A 219 -17.47 21.19 9.40
C LYS A 219 -17.40 19.67 9.26
N THR A 220 -17.89 18.96 10.25
CA THR A 220 -17.97 17.49 10.21
C THR A 220 -19.34 17.07 9.69
N LYS A 221 -19.49 15.83 9.21
CA LYS A 221 -20.83 15.29 8.92
C LYS A 221 -21.70 15.09 10.17
N VAL A 222 -21.09 15.03 11.35
CA VAL A 222 -21.75 14.68 12.61
C VAL A 222 -22.37 15.91 13.28
N SER A 223 -21.80 17.09 13.08
CA SER A 223 -22.34 18.37 13.59
C SER A 223 -22.67 19.33 12.45
N ALA A 224 -23.81 20.00 12.55
CA ALA A 224 -24.21 21.04 11.61
C ALA A 224 -23.32 22.29 11.72
N ASP A 225 -22.65 22.46 12.86
CA ASP A 225 -21.87 23.64 13.18
C ASP A 225 -20.45 23.55 12.65
N SER A 226 -19.99 24.67 12.12
CA SER A 226 -18.58 24.88 11.79
C SER A 226 -17.84 25.41 13.00
N TYR A 227 -16.67 24.86 13.29
CA TYR A 227 -15.80 25.34 14.37
C TYR A 227 -14.40 25.66 13.85
N PHE A 228 -13.74 26.60 14.53
CA PHE A 228 -12.37 26.97 14.20
C PHE A 228 -11.38 25.91 14.67
N VAL A 229 -10.43 25.61 13.80
CA VAL A 229 -9.34 24.68 14.07
C VAL A 229 -8.03 25.24 13.57
N TYR A 230 -6.94 24.77 14.14
CA TYR A 230 -5.62 24.96 13.57
C TYR A 230 -5.25 23.76 12.72
N VAL A 231 -4.70 23.97 11.53
CA VAL A 231 -4.24 22.89 10.64
C VAL A 231 -2.73 22.92 10.57
N ALA A 232 -2.10 21.89 11.13
CA ALA A 232 -0.68 21.65 11.09
C ALA A 232 -0.34 20.80 9.86
N VAL A 233 0.37 21.38 8.90
CA VAL A 233 0.77 20.70 7.68
C VAL A 233 2.05 19.90 7.91
N LYS A 234 2.03 18.62 7.53
CA LYS A 234 3.14 17.67 7.74
C LYS A 234 3.44 16.87 6.47
N ASP A 235 4.73 16.61 6.26
CA ASP A 235 5.25 15.87 5.10
C ASP A 235 5.07 14.35 5.14
N ASP A 236 4.95 13.78 6.34
CA ASP A 236 5.07 12.34 6.51
C ASP A 236 3.76 11.61 6.15
N TYR A 237 3.58 11.40 4.85
CA TYR A 237 2.44 10.68 4.25
C TYR A 237 2.26 9.26 4.79
N ARG A 238 3.32 8.63 5.34
CA ARG A 238 3.28 7.23 5.77
C ARG A 238 2.40 7.01 7.01
N LYS A 239 2.14 8.07 7.79
CA LYS A 239 1.35 7.98 9.03
C LYS A 239 -0.16 8.12 8.83
N TYR A 240 -0.62 8.49 7.64
CA TYR A 240 -2.03 8.79 7.41
C TYR A 240 -2.85 7.61 6.88
N ASN A 241 -2.28 6.40 6.69
CA ASN A 241 -3.00 5.14 6.38
C ASN A 241 -4.24 5.30 5.46
N GLY A 242 -4.10 6.01 4.34
CA GLY A 242 -5.18 6.24 3.36
C GLY A 242 -6.21 7.32 3.71
N CYS A 243 -5.96 8.15 4.72
CA CYS A 243 -6.66 9.40 5.01
C CYS A 243 -5.82 10.61 4.59
N ASP A 244 -6.49 11.75 4.52
CA ASP A 244 -5.89 13.04 4.20
C ASP A 244 -5.45 13.78 5.47
N ALA A 245 -6.13 13.56 6.60
CA ALA A 245 -5.91 14.23 7.89
C ALA A 245 -6.05 13.31 9.12
N LEU A 246 -5.49 13.74 10.25
CA LEU A 246 -5.70 13.21 11.60
C LEU A 246 -6.37 14.29 12.46
N LEU A 247 -7.55 13.99 13.00
CA LEU A 247 -8.32 14.87 13.87
C LEU A 247 -7.96 14.58 15.32
N ASN A 248 -7.48 15.56 16.06
CA ASN A 248 -7.38 15.45 17.52
C ASN A 248 -8.73 15.88 18.13
N LEU A 249 -9.49 14.95 18.72
CA LEU A 249 -10.83 15.26 19.22
C LEU A 249 -10.99 15.04 20.73
N TYR A 250 -11.51 16.06 21.40
CA TYR A 250 -12.33 15.93 22.61
C TYR A 250 -13.59 16.79 22.43
N LEU A 251 -14.76 16.15 22.54
CA LEU A 251 -16.09 16.77 22.55
C LEU A 251 -16.66 16.63 23.96
N GLY A 252 -16.82 17.77 24.64
CA GLY A 252 -17.35 17.87 26.01
C GLY A 252 -16.64 19.02 26.74
N GLY A 253 -17.41 19.99 27.23
CA GLY A 253 -16.95 21.26 27.81
C GLY A 253 -16.16 21.10 29.11
#